data_AF-A0A2E4MCC2-F1
#
_entry.id   AF-A0A2E4MCC2-F1
#
_cell.length_a   1.000
_cell.length_b   1.000
_cell.length_c   1.000
_cell.angle_alpha   90.00
_cell.angle_beta   90.00
_cell.angle_gamma   90.00
#
_symmetry.space_group_name_H-M   'P 1'
#
loop_
_entity.id
_entity.type
_entity.pdbx_description
1 polymer ?
#
loop_
_entity_poly.entity_id
_entity_poly.type
_entity_poly.pdbx_seq_one_letter_code
_entity_poly.pdbx_strand_id
1 'polypeptide(L)' 'MNQKDIITSSILIIIGIVLIIAPFITELKRSLILLGIVPLWMGVYFIFNTLQNNKENKDQIN' A
#
# COMPACT_ATOMS: atom_id res chain seq x y z
N MET A 1 -2.80 -15.85 -0.92
CA MET A 1 -2.26 -14.59 -0.37
C MET A 1 -1.95 -14.83 1.10
N ASN A 2 -0.68 -14.69 1.51
CA ASN A 2 -0.28 -14.97 2.89
C ASN A 2 -0.85 -13.87 3.81
N GLN A 3 -1.32 -14.24 5.00
CA GLN A 3 -1.94 -13.26 5.93
C GLN A 3 -0.98 -12.09 6.25
N LYS A 4 0.32 -12.37 6.30
CA LYS A 4 1.37 -11.37 6.53
C LYS A 4 1.38 -10.30 5.44
N ASP A 5 1.25 -10.66 4.17
CA ASP A 5 1.29 -9.72 3.05
C ASP A 5 0.06 -8.80 3.03
N ILE A 6 -1.11 -9.33 3.40
CA ILE A 6 -2.35 -8.56 3.55
C ILE A 6 -2.18 -7.51 4.64
N ILE A 7 -1.67 -7.92 5.81
CA ILE A 7 -1.47 -7.04 6.96
C ILE A 7 -0.45 -5.95 6.61
N THR A 8 0.69 -6.33 6.02
CA THR A 8 1.75 -5.39 5.62
C THR A 8 1.24 -4.37 4.61
N SER A 9 0.54 -4.81 3.57
CA SER A 9 -0.03 -3.91 2.56
C SER A 9 -1.09 -2.97 3.16
N SER A 10 -1.94 -3.49 4.05
CA SER A 10 -2.97 -2.69 4.74
C SER A 10 -2.35 -1.60 5.62
N ILE A 11 -1.30 -1.93 6.38
CA ILE A 11 -0.58 -0.97 7.23
C ILE A 11 0.07 0.13 6.37
N LEU A 12 0.71 -0.22 5.27
CA LEU A 12 1.34 0.74 4.35
C LEU A 12 0.32 1.73 3.77
N ILE A 13 -0.85 1.22 3.35
CA ILE A 13 -1.93 2.07 2.83
C ILE A 13 -2.45 3.02 3.91
N ILE A 14 -2.69 2.52 5.12
CA ILE A 14 -3.17 3.34 6.24
C ILE A 14 -2.17 4.45 6.56
N ILE A 15 -0.88 4.13 6.68
CA ILE A 15 0.18 5.13 6.95
C ILE A 15 0.25 6.17 5.83
N GLY A 16 0.18 5.74 4.55
CA GLY A 16 0.18 6.65 3.42
C GLY A 16 -1.00 7.61 3.44
N ILE A 17 -2.20 7.12 3.71
CA ILE A 17 -3.41 7.95 3.85
C ILE A 17 -3.26 8.95 5.01
N VAL A 18 -2.78 8.51 6.17
CA VAL A 18 -2.57 9.39 7.32
C VAL A 18 -1.57 10.50 6.99
N LEU A 19 -0.45 10.18 6.33
CA LEU A 19 0.55 11.18 5.94
C LEU A 19 0.04 12.19 4.91
N ILE A 20 -0.87 11.77 4.02
CA ILE A 20 -1.52 12.67 3.06
C ILE A 20 -2.52 13.58 3.77
N ILE A 21 -3.35 13.04 4.68
CA ILE A 21 -4.43 13.78 5.34
C ILE A 21 -3.89 14.70 6.46
N ALA A 22 -2.84 14.28 7.17
CA ALA A 22 -2.25 15.03 8.28
C ALA A 22 -1.99 16.53 8.00
N PRO A 23 -1.35 16.92 6.88
CA PRO A 23 -1.10 18.34 6.57
C PRO A 23 -2.36 19.14 6.18
N PHE A 24 -3.53 18.52 6.06
CA PHE A 24 -4.80 19.24 5.88
C PHE A 24 -5.49 19.57 7.21
N ILE A 25 -5.16 18.83 8.27
CA ILE A 25 -5.78 18.97 9.60
C ILE A 25 -4.84 19.69 10.59
N THR A 26 -3.54 19.70 10.29
CA THR A 26 -2.49 20.25 11.16
C THR A 26 -1.65 21.30 10.42
N GLU A 27 -0.82 22.06 11.13
CA GLU A 27 0.14 23.00 10.54
C GLU A 27 1.38 22.32 9.93
N LEU A 28 1.33 20.99 9.73
CA LEU A 28 2.42 20.25 9.10
C LEU A 28 2.64 20.71 7.66
N LYS A 29 3.92 20.69 7.23
CA LYS A 29 4.29 21.09 5.87
C LYS A 29 3.59 20.21 4.86
N ARG A 30 2.99 20.82 3.83
CA ARG A 30 2.38 20.10 2.69
C ARG A 30 3.34 19.15 1.97
N SER A 31 4.65 19.31 2.14
CA SER A 31 5.66 18.36 1.65
C SER A 31 5.52 16.96 2.25
N LEU A 32 4.83 16.79 3.40
CA LEU A 32 4.51 15.47 3.96
C LEU A 32 3.67 14.60 2.99
N ILE A 33 2.87 15.22 2.12
CA ILE A 33 2.06 14.50 1.12
C ILE A 33 2.97 13.66 0.22
N LEU A 34 4.13 14.20 -0.17
CA LEU A 34 5.11 13.49 -0.99
C LEU A 34 5.63 12.22 -0.28
N LEU A 35 5.77 12.32 1.04
CA LEU A 35 6.21 11.24 1.92
C LEU A 35 5.11 10.17 2.10
N GLY A 36 3.83 10.57 2.05
CA GLY A 36 2.68 9.66 2.08
C GLY A 36 2.43 8.90 0.78
N ILE A 37 2.81 9.46 -0.38
CA ILE A 37 2.68 8.79 -1.68
C ILE A 37 3.52 7.51 -1.76
N VAL A 38 4.72 7.49 -1.16
CA VAL A 38 5.65 6.35 -1.22
C VAL A 38 5.04 5.07 -0.61
N PRO A 39 4.57 5.06 0.66
CA PRO A 39 3.94 3.89 1.25
C PRO A 39 2.62 3.52 0.58
N LEU A 40 1.87 4.49 0.05
CA LEU A 40 0.66 4.22 -0.75
C LEU A 40 1.00 3.42 -2.02
N TRP A 41 2.02 3.85 -2.75
CA TRP A 41 2.47 3.18 -3.97
C TRP A 41 3.02 1.78 -3.67
N MET A 42 3.80 1.62 -2.59
CA MET A 42 4.26 0.31 -2.12
C MET A 42 3.10 -0.62 -1.72
N GLY A 43 2.08 -0.11 -1.04
CA GLY A 43 0.90 -0.88 -0.67
C GLY A 43 0.16 -1.43 -1.90
N VAL A 44 -0.05 -0.59 -2.91
CA VAL A 44 -0.67 -0.98 -4.19
C VAL A 44 0.20 -1.99 -4.94
N TYR A 45 1.51 -1.78 -5.00
CA TYR A 45 2.45 -2.73 -5.61
C TYR A 45 2.35 -4.11 -4.96
N PHE A 46 2.31 -4.18 -3.63
CA PHE A 46 2.14 -5.45 -2.91
C PHE A 46 0.84 -6.17 -3.27
N ILE A 47 -0.27 -5.43 -3.38
CA ILE A 47 -1.57 -5.99 -3.79
C ILE A 47 -1.48 -6.53 -5.21
N PHE A 48 -0.93 -5.75 -6.14
CA PHE A 48 -0.83 -6.12 -7.54
C PHE A 48 0.07 -7.34 -7.75
N ASN A 49 1.26 -7.33 -7.14
CA ASN A 49 2.20 -8.43 -7.20
C ASN A 49 1.60 -9.71 -6.61
N THR A 50 0.85 -9.60 -5.51
CA THR A 50 0.19 -10.77 -4.91
C THR A 50 -0.94 -11.29 -5.80
N LEU A 51 -1.76 -10.40 -6.38
CA LEU A 51 -2.82 -10.77 -7.32
C LEU A 51 -2.25 -11.50 -8.54
N GLN A 52 -1.16 -10.99 -9.12
CA GLN A 52 -0.51 -11.57 -10.28
C GLN A 52 0.10 -12.95 -9.97
N ASN A 53 0.81 -13.07 -8.85
CA ASN A 53 1.42 -14.33 -8.44
C ASN A 53 0.37 -15.42 -8.13
N ASN A 54 -0.79 -15.02 -7.59
CA ASN A 54 -1.92 -15.94 -7.35
C ASN A 54 -2.62 -16.36 -8.67
N LYS A 55 -2.54 -15.53 -9.71
CA LYS A 55 -3.06 -15.84 -11.05
C LYS A 55 -2.16 -16.84 -11.77
N GLU A 56 -0.83 -16.60 -11.78
CA GLU A 56 0.14 -17.54 -12.35
C GLU A 56 0.12 -18.90 -11.67
N ASN A 57 -0.07 -18.95 -10.34
CA ASN A 57 -0.19 -20.21 -9.62
C ASN A 57 -1.46 -20.99 -10.00
N LYS A 58 -2.56 -20.29 -10.31
CA LYS A 58 -3.81 -20.90 -10.80
C LYS A 58 -3.69 -21.46 -12.22
N ASP A 59 -2.95 -20.77 -13.09
CA ASP A 59 -2.78 -21.17 -14.48
C ASP A 59 -1.83 -22.39 -14.63
N GLN A 60 -0.98 -22.68 -13.64
CA GLN A 60 -0.11 -23.88 -13.63
C GLN A 60 -0.77 -25.15 -13.08
N ILE A 61 -1.94 -25.05 -12.46
CA ILE A 61 -2.67 -26.19 -11.84
C ILE A 61 -3.76 -26.74 -12.78
N ASN A 62 -4.07 -26.04 -13.89
CA ASN A 62 -4.98 -26.48 -14.95
C ASN A 62 -4.21 -27.07 -16.13
#